data_AF-A0A4R0MUA0-F1
#
_entry.id   AF-A0A4R0MUA0-F1
#
_cell.length_a   1.000
_cell.length_b   1.000
_cell.length_c   1.000
_cell.angle_alpha   90.00
_cell.angle_beta   90.00
_cell.angle_gamma   90.00
#
_symmetry.space_group_name_H-M   'P 1'
#
loop_
_entity.id
_entity.type
_entity.pdbx_description
1 polymer ?
#
loop_
_entity_poly.entity_id
_entity_poly.type
_entity_poly.pdbx_seq_one_letter_code
_entity_poly.pdbx_strand_id
1 'polypeptide(L)'
;MKNKKRFSMAGLCNVKPIWKNYFILFSLILLGLSFNSCKKDLLVPGMPSENDGKQKIKTISYTEFLNSINLNKTGTLKTTLSNAAKGSQGAVMNVNSGSNGFNINTDSIKRLTLGDTISYVISLKPETRHAVQFRNLTIQVLNDNTTAFLTTYVPTQEWVKDWKSKKHLGFKGEIYANKIDLSDIPKINGLNSSSQGSKGTTMSQGNATSEIFINHNKISLAPGECEEYDVYETVRIPCKFGHYSRSDCSYQETYGTWDVLPNINDWPPYDGFIYVGVALNCAPGVSTPPTGGGGGSTTPNPPGDYDPCDCDTPPSVSFKNSSGGISKLAIVPPNCCDEDNGGLYPLPTIDPVVQVIQNLAIELNLTNVQKDFLLNNQNIALAIENYLYTYGRTTENKEFSNWGINYLTINPTEDRATFIKNFFTGIENKDSDTDDNTWYQNTVQQQQQLPSKIDYFNSYPKKVENGYVYGLKSSEVYTIIGGSLDAKNKAANPDYQNACAIRGSRALNYAGITIPVVVYDNKKKTEQGADGKNYILSATAFRRFMTEKFGNATYKLTSQQIGNDKSKIVDFLKGKTGIFVVTNMNPGTAGYSGHVDYIINGSCINGSNTNPKGGIDKIEIWELN
;
A
#
# COMPACT_ATOMS: atom_id res chain seq x y z
N MET A 1 60.72 30.90 -4.49
CA MET A 1 61.74 31.16 -5.55
C MET A 1 61.07 31.06 -6.91
N LYS A 2 61.32 32.06 -7.77
CA LYS A 2 60.71 32.26 -9.09
C LYS A 2 61.11 31.15 -10.07
N ASN A 3 60.19 30.74 -10.96
CA ASN A 3 60.57 30.39 -12.32
C ASN A 3 59.39 30.60 -13.30
N LYS A 4 59.51 31.66 -14.10
CA LYS A 4 58.77 31.90 -15.35
C LYS A 4 59.47 31.14 -16.46
N LYS A 5 58.74 30.43 -17.32
CA LYS A 5 59.14 30.22 -18.72
C LYS A 5 57.96 30.42 -19.65
N ARG A 6 58.15 31.38 -20.57
CA ARG A 6 57.34 31.66 -21.75
C ARG A 6 57.49 30.51 -22.75
N PHE A 7 56.44 30.24 -23.52
CA PHE A 7 56.58 29.65 -24.85
C PHE A 7 55.80 30.47 -25.88
N SER A 8 56.46 30.64 -27.02
CA SER A 8 56.15 31.51 -28.15
C SER A 8 55.33 30.76 -29.19
N MET A 9 54.35 31.46 -29.78
CA MET A 9 53.64 31.05 -30.99
C MET A 9 54.38 31.56 -32.23
N ALA A 10 54.72 30.66 -33.15
CA ALA A 10 54.94 30.96 -34.56
C ALA A 10 54.84 29.67 -35.38
N GLY A 11 53.98 29.64 -36.40
CA GLY A 11 54.01 28.59 -37.41
C GLY A 11 52.72 28.37 -38.19
N LEU A 12 52.75 28.77 -39.46
CA LEU A 12 52.01 28.25 -40.64
C LEU A 12 50.57 28.79 -40.83
N CYS A 13 50.32 29.80 -41.68
CA CYS A 13 50.37 29.89 -43.15
C CYS A 13 49.25 29.16 -43.93
N ASN A 14 48.42 30.00 -44.56
CA ASN A 14 47.87 29.91 -45.93
C ASN A 14 46.97 28.74 -46.36
N VAL A 15 45.65 29.00 -46.44
CA VAL A 15 44.79 28.54 -47.54
C VAL A 15 43.77 29.65 -47.90
N LYS A 16 43.63 29.95 -49.20
CA LYS A 16 42.74 30.99 -49.78
C LYS A 16 41.24 30.65 -49.66
N PRO A 17 40.33 31.65 -49.65
CA PRO A 17 38.90 31.41 -49.41
C PRO A 17 38.10 31.12 -50.69
N ILE A 18 37.35 30.01 -50.69
CA ILE A 18 36.26 29.70 -51.63
C ILE A 18 34.95 29.74 -50.84
N TRP A 19 34.46 30.93 -50.46
CA TRP A 19 33.31 31.04 -49.54
C TRP A 19 32.32 32.17 -49.88
N LYS A 20 32.13 32.52 -51.16
CA LYS A 20 31.15 33.56 -51.53
C LYS A 20 29.79 33.10 -52.05
N ASN A 21 29.56 31.80 -52.29
CA ASN A 21 28.26 31.33 -52.83
C ASN A 21 27.41 30.46 -51.90
N TYR A 22 27.91 30.02 -50.74
CA TYR A 22 27.13 29.22 -49.78
C TYR A 22 26.37 30.07 -48.74
N PHE A 23 26.75 31.33 -48.55
CA PHE A 23 26.13 32.18 -47.52
C PHE A 23 24.70 32.64 -47.90
N ILE A 24 24.43 32.82 -49.20
CA ILE A 24 23.10 33.22 -49.68
C ILE A 24 22.12 32.04 -49.65
N LEU A 25 22.59 30.81 -49.94
CA LEU A 25 21.73 29.62 -49.88
C LEU A 25 21.38 29.22 -48.44
N PHE A 26 22.29 29.42 -47.48
CA PHE A 26 22.03 29.14 -46.06
C PHE A 26 21.11 30.20 -45.43
N SER A 27 21.20 31.46 -45.86
CA SER A 27 20.35 32.54 -45.36
C SER A 27 18.89 32.41 -45.82
N LEU A 28 18.64 31.82 -46.99
CA LEU A 28 17.27 31.58 -47.49
C LEU A 28 16.59 30.38 -46.82
N ILE A 29 17.36 29.35 -46.44
CA ILE A 29 16.83 28.19 -45.71
C ILE A 29 16.48 28.57 -44.25
N LEU A 30 17.23 29.48 -43.62
CA LEU A 30 16.88 29.98 -42.28
C LEU A 30 15.65 30.91 -42.28
N LEU A 31 15.40 31.67 -43.34
CA LEU A 31 14.19 32.51 -43.44
C LEU A 31 12.91 31.68 -43.69
N GLY A 32 13.02 30.50 -44.30
CA GLY A 32 11.89 29.59 -44.52
C GLY A 32 11.40 28.87 -43.26
N LEU A 33 12.24 28.81 -42.21
CA LEU A 33 11.91 28.14 -40.95
C LEU A 33 11.29 29.07 -39.89
N SER A 34 11.14 30.37 -40.19
CA SER A 34 10.61 31.36 -39.24
C SER A 34 9.08 31.55 -39.29
N PHE A 35 8.37 30.93 -40.24
CA PHE A 35 6.94 31.17 -40.48
C PHE A 35 5.98 30.02 -40.11
N ASN A 36 6.46 28.96 -39.45
CA ASN A 36 5.59 27.85 -39.00
C ASN A 36 5.83 27.46 -37.52
N SER A 37 5.95 28.45 -36.64
CA SER A 37 5.82 28.21 -35.20
C SER A 37 4.44 28.67 -34.74
N CYS A 38 3.48 27.73 -34.72
CA CYS A 38 2.27 27.89 -33.90
C CYS A 38 2.72 27.94 -32.44
N LYS A 39 2.94 29.15 -31.92
CA LYS A 39 2.83 29.38 -30.47
C LYS A 39 1.41 29.03 -30.07
N LYS A 40 1.24 27.87 -29.44
CA LYS A 40 0.16 27.71 -28.47
C LYS A 40 0.55 28.62 -27.32
N ASP A 41 -0.01 29.83 -27.31
CA ASP A 41 -0.03 30.64 -26.11
C ASP A 41 -0.70 29.78 -25.04
N LEU A 42 0.10 29.34 -24.06
CA LEU A 42 -0.44 28.92 -22.78
C LEU A 42 -1.17 30.15 -22.25
N LEU A 43 -2.49 30.11 -22.32
CA LEU A 43 -3.37 31.00 -21.60
C LEU A 43 -3.14 30.75 -20.11
N VAL A 44 -2.12 31.38 -19.55
CA VAL A 44 -2.08 31.71 -18.13
C VAL A 44 -3.23 32.70 -17.95
N PRO A 45 -4.25 32.39 -17.11
CA PRO A 45 -5.26 33.37 -16.77
C PRO A 45 -4.56 34.62 -16.26
N GLY A 46 -4.86 35.78 -16.84
CA GLY A 46 -4.31 37.05 -16.36
C GLY A 46 -4.57 37.18 -14.86
N MET A 47 -3.53 37.55 -14.09
CA MET A 47 -3.70 37.91 -12.69
C MET A 47 -4.86 38.91 -12.59
N PRO A 48 -5.89 38.64 -11.77
CA PRO A 48 -6.93 39.61 -11.52
C PRO A 48 -6.29 40.90 -11.01
N SER A 49 -6.66 42.01 -11.64
CA SER A 49 -6.30 43.34 -11.15
C SER A 49 -6.76 43.48 -9.70
N GLU A 50 -5.88 44.02 -8.85
CA GLU A 50 -6.01 44.25 -7.40
C GLU A 50 -7.26 45.07 -6.97
N ASN A 51 -8.14 45.43 -7.90
CA ASN A 51 -9.31 46.27 -7.66
C ASN A 51 -10.68 45.63 -8.01
N ASP A 52 -10.74 44.37 -8.44
CA ASP A 52 -12.04 43.74 -8.71
C ASP A 52 -12.67 43.15 -7.43
N GLY A 53 -13.46 44.01 -6.77
CA GLY A 53 -14.64 43.66 -5.99
C GLY A 53 -14.49 42.59 -4.91
N LYS A 54 -14.25 43.03 -3.65
CA LYS A 54 -14.45 42.29 -2.39
C LYS A 54 -15.10 40.92 -2.59
N GLN A 55 -14.29 39.86 -2.64
CA GLN A 55 -14.77 38.49 -2.74
C GLN A 55 -15.76 38.22 -1.59
N LYS A 56 -17.03 38.01 -1.93
CA LYS A 56 -18.10 37.85 -0.95
C LYS A 56 -18.27 36.38 -0.60
N ILE A 57 -17.74 35.98 0.54
CA ILE A 57 -18.14 34.73 1.20
C ILE A 57 -19.63 34.85 1.53
N LYS A 58 -20.43 33.93 1.02
CA LYS A 58 -21.86 33.86 1.33
C LYS A 58 -22.11 32.62 2.16
N THR A 59 -22.86 32.78 3.24
CA THR A 59 -23.45 31.63 3.92
C THR A 59 -24.70 31.24 3.16
N ILE A 60 -24.78 29.99 2.69
CA ILE A 60 -25.93 29.43 1.97
C ILE A 60 -26.52 28.25 2.75
N SER A 61 -27.78 27.92 2.46
CA SER A 61 -28.44 26.75 3.06
C SER A 61 -27.89 25.44 2.48
N TYR A 62 -28.04 24.34 3.22
CA TYR A 62 -27.66 23.01 2.72
C TYR A 62 -28.40 22.63 1.43
N THR A 63 -29.69 23.01 1.33
CA THR A 63 -30.52 22.74 0.14
C THR A 63 -30.03 23.54 -1.06
N GLU A 64 -29.70 24.82 -0.86
CA GLU A 64 -29.13 25.67 -1.92
C GLU A 64 -27.79 25.11 -2.41
N PHE A 65 -26.93 24.64 -1.50
CA PHE A 65 -25.70 23.96 -1.84
C PHE A 65 -25.94 22.73 -2.73
N LEU A 66 -26.79 21.79 -2.31
CA LEU A 66 -27.06 20.57 -3.09
C LEU A 66 -27.63 20.87 -4.48
N ASN A 67 -28.46 21.91 -4.59
CA ASN A 67 -29.02 22.36 -5.87
C ASN A 67 -27.98 23.04 -6.77
N SER A 68 -26.86 23.50 -6.19
CA SER A 68 -25.82 24.24 -6.91
C SER A 68 -24.65 23.37 -7.38
N ILE A 69 -24.61 22.08 -6.99
CA ILE A 69 -23.58 21.14 -7.41
C ILE A 69 -24.18 19.94 -8.16
N ASN A 70 -23.41 19.34 -9.05
CA ASN A 70 -23.78 18.06 -9.65
C ASN A 70 -23.36 16.91 -8.72
N LEU A 71 -24.30 16.40 -7.92
CA LEU A 71 -24.05 15.30 -6.98
C LEU A 71 -23.51 14.01 -7.63
N ASN A 72 -23.72 13.78 -8.92
CA ASN A 72 -23.13 12.62 -9.60
C ASN A 72 -21.62 12.79 -9.82
N LYS A 73 -21.12 14.03 -9.90
CA LYS A 73 -19.70 14.34 -10.01
C LYS A 73 -18.95 14.30 -8.68
N THR A 74 -19.65 14.11 -7.56
CA THR A 74 -19.03 13.95 -6.23
C THR A 74 -18.68 12.49 -5.89
N GLY A 75 -18.87 11.56 -6.82
CA GLY A 75 -18.53 10.14 -6.66
C GLY A 75 -18.96 9.53 -5.33
N THR A 76 -17.99 9.00 -4.59
CA THR A 76 -18.17 8.32 -3.30
C THR A 76 -18.83 9.20 -2.24
N LEU A 77 -18.73 10.54 -2.35
CA LEU A 77 -19.37 11.48 -1.43
C LEU A 77 -20.88 11.66 -1.68
N LYS A 78 -21.39 11.26 -2.86
CA LYS A 78 -22.79 11.45 -3.25
C LYS A 78 -23.75 10.94 -2.19
N THR A 79 -23.52 9.73 -1.69
CA THR A 79 -24.37 9.09 -0.68
C THR A 79 -24.32 9.86 0.65
N THR A 80 -23.13 10.27 1.09
CA THR A 80 -22.93 11.04 2.32
C THR A 80 -23.64 12.40 2.26
N LEU A 81 -23.48 13.13 1.15
CA LEU A 81 -24.14 14.43 0.94
C LEU A 81 -25.66 14.28 0.83
N SER A 82 -26.13 13.24 0.13
CA SER A 82 -27.58 12.99 -0.02
C SER A 82 -28.25 12.57 1.29
N ASN A 83 -27.56 11.80 2.14
CA ASN A 83 -28.11 11.34 3.42
C ASN A 83 -28.15 12.45 4.46
N ALA A 84 -27.18 13.36 4.47
CA ALA A 84 -27.21 14.53 5.34
C ALA A 84 -28.44 15.41 5.10
N ALA A 85 -28.96 15.47 3.87
CA ALA A 85 -30.17 16.20 3.52
C ALA A 85 -31.45 15.64 4.16
N LYS A 86 -31.48 14.35 4.48
CA LYS A 86 -32.67 13.63 4.96
C LYS A 86 -32.84 13.67 6.48
N GLY A 87 -31.93 14.32 7.22
CA GLY A 87 -31.92 14.33 8.69
C GLY A 87 -31.64 12.96 9.33
N SER A 88 -31.44 11.92 8.52
CA SER A 88 -31.18 10.55 8.96
C SER A 88 -29.68 10.32 9.18
N GLN A 89 -29.07 11.08 10.09
CA GLN A 89 -27.75 10.75 10.64
C GLN A 89 -27.97 9.86 11.88
N GLY A 90 -28.33 8.59 11.65
CA GLY A 90 -28.25 7.57 12.71
C GLY A 90 -26.79 7.42 13.15
N ALA A 91 -26.56 7.30 14.46
CA ALA A 91 -25.22 7.22 15.07
C ALA A 91 -24.32 6.22 14.32
N VAL A 92 -23.34 6.72 13.56
CA VAL A 92 -22.31 5.88 12.93
C VAL A 92 -21.12 5.81 13.88
N MET A 93 -21.25 5.01 14.94
CA MET A 93 -20.11 4.30 15.49
C MET A 93 -20.07 2.93 14.81
N ASN A 94 -19.25 2.78 13.77
CA ASN A 94 -18.75 1.45 13.41
C ASN A 94 -17.32 1.54 12.89
N VAL A 95 -16.39 1.12 13.73
CA VAL A 95 -14.94 1.10 13.46
C VAL A 95 -14.56 -0.07 12.53
N ASN A 96 -15.50 -0.92 12.10
CA ASN A 96 -15.20 -2.16 11.38
C ASN A 96 -15.96 -2.36 10.05
N SER A 97 -16.41 -1.29 9.38
CA SER A 97 -17.00 -1.42 8.03
C SER A 97 -16.53 -0.25 7.17
N GLY A 98 -15.96 -0.52 5.99
CA GLY A 98 -15.40 0.48 5.07
C GLY A 98 -16.40 1.45 4.44
N SER A 99 -17.20 2.13 5.26
CA SER A 99 -18.12 3.19 4.87
C SER A 99 -17.82 4.45 5.70
N ASN A 100 -16.91 5.29 5.19
CA ASN A 100 -16.58 6.59 5.77
C ASN A 100 -17.74 7.57 5.60
N GLY A 101 -18.73 7.51 6.49
CA GLY A 101 -19.78 8.53 6.57
C GLY A 101 -19.27 9.76 7.30
N PHE A 102 -19.10 10.89 6.61
CA PHE A 102 -18.80 12.16 7.28
C PHE A 102 -20.02 12.67 8.06
N ASN A 103 -19.82 13.05 9.32
CA ASN A 103 -20.84 13.76 10.09
C ASN A 103 -20.81 15.25 9.72
N ILE A 104 -21.56 15.59 8.68
CA ILE A 104 -21.58 16.94 8.10
C ILE A 104 -22.44 17.89 8.95
N ASN A 105 -21.95 19.10 9.20
CA ASN A 105 -22.76 20.20 9.72
C ASN A 105 -23.49 20.90 8.56
N THR A 106 -24.82 20.79 8.55
CA THR A 106 -25.70 21.34 7.51
C THR A 106 -26.15 22.78 7.78
N ASP A 107 -25.85 23.33 8.95
CA ASP A 107 -26.48 24.55 9.46
C ASP A 107 -25.90 25.82 8.80
N SER A 108 -24.71 25.74 8.22
CA SER A 108 -24.07 26.87 7.55
C SER A 108 -23.01 26.39 6.56
N ILE A 109 -23.34 26.35 5.26
CA ILE A 109 -22.34 26.15 4.20
C ILE A 109 -21.78 27.49 3.76
N LYS A 110 -20.46 27.59 3.62
CA LYS A 110 -19.81 28.78 3.07
C LYS A 110 -19.57 28.57 1.59
N ARG A 111 -20.18 29.41 0.76
CA ARG A 111 -19.93 29.50 -0.68
C ARG A 111 -18.97 30.64 -0.95
N LEU A 112 -17.93 30.33 -1.71
CA LEU A 112 -16.91 31.25 -2.16
C LEU A 112 -16.87 31.23 -3.69
N THR A 113 -16.62 32.38 -4.30
CA THR A 113 -16.54 32.52 -5.76
C THR A 113 -15.30 33.32 -6.09
N LEU A 114 -14.35 32.68 -6.77
CA LEU A 114 -13.06 33.24 -7.17
C LEU A 114 -12.90 33.03 -8.68
N GLY A 115 -13.13 34.09 -9.46
CA GLY A 115 -13.24 33.99 -10.92
C GLY A 115 -14.31 32.96 -11.31
N ASP A 116 -13.91 31.96 -12.11
CA ASP A 116 -14.77 30.86 -12.58
C ASP A 116 -14.88 29.69 -11.58
N THR A 117 -14.18 29.77 -10.45
CA THR A 117 -14.14 28.70 -9.44
C THR A 117 -15.14 28.98 -8.34
N ILE A 118 -16.00 28.00 -8.03
CA ILE A 118 -16.90 28.05 -6.88
C ILE A 118 -16.47 27.01 -5.86
N SER A 119 -16.20 27.44 -4.63
CA SER A 119 -15.82 26.56 -3.52
C SER A 119 -16.92 26.55 -2.46
N TYR A 120 -17.28 25.36 -1.99
CA TYR A 120 -18.23 25.12 -0.92
C TYR A 120 -17.50 24.50 0.25
N VAL A 121 -17.38 25.24 1.35
CA VAL A 121 -16.75 24.77 2.58
C VAL A 121 -17.83 24.34 3.56
N ILE A 122 -17.75 23.09 3.99
CA ILE A 122 -18.71 22.44 4.85
C ILE A 122 -17.99 21.93 6.09
N SER A 123 -18.32 22.47 7.26
CA SER A 123 -17.72 22.00 8.51
C SER A 123 -18.22 20.61 8.88
N LEU A 124 -17.32 19.77 9.37
CA LEU A 124 -17.66 18.49 9.95
C LEU A 124 -17.91 18.65 11.44
N LYS A 125 -18.95 18.00 11.95
CA LYS A 125 -19.21 17.96 13.39
C LYS A 125 -18.05 17.20 14.06
N PRO A 126 -17.47 17.76 15.14
CA PRO A 126 -16.53 17.03 15.97
C PRO A 126 -17.10 15.67 16.40
N GLU A 127 -16.28 14.63 16.39
CA GLU A 127 -16.70 13.28 16.83
C GLU A 127 -17.03 13.26 18.33
N THR A 128 -16.37 14.13 19.11
CA THR A 128 -16.57 14.31 20.55
C THR A 128 -16.52 15.78 20.93
N ARG A 129 -17.07 16.14 22.10
CA ARG A 129 -16.93 17.50 22.67
C ARG A 129 -15.48 17.88 22.98
N HIS A 130 -14.59 16.88 23.09
CA HIS A 130 -13.17 17.06 23.39
C HIS A 130 -12.26 16.92 22.16
N ALA A 131 -12.80 17.06 20.94
CA ALA A 131 -12.00 16.88 19.74
C ALA A 131 -10.87 17.91 19.65
N VAL A 132 -9.62 17.46 19.63
CA VAL A 132 -8.42 18.32 19.52
C VAL A 132 -8.15 18.82 18.10
N GLN A 133 -9.01 18.48 17.14
CA GLN A 133 -8.89 18.89 15.75
C GLN A 133 -10.28 19.09 15.14
N PHE A 134 -10.35 19.97 14.15
CA PHE A 134 -11.56 20.23 13.39
C PHE A 134 -11.33 19.88 11.93
N ARG A 135 -12.40 19.57 11.21
CA ARG A 135 -12.30 19.23 9.80
C ARG A 135 -13.34 19.98 8.97
N ASN A 136 -12.95 20.40 7.78
CA ASN A 136 -13.83 20.92 6.75
C ASN A 136 -13.75 20.01 5.52
N LEU A 137 -14.92 19.70 4.95
CA LEU A 137 -15.03 19.17 3.61
C LEU A 137 -15.21 20.36 2.66
N THR A 138 -14.28 20.54 1.73
CA THR A 138 -14.37 21.55 0.68
C THR A 138 -14.71 20.86 -0.63
N ILE A 139 -15.76 21.29 -1.31
CA ILE A 139 -16.09 20.87 -2.68
C ILE A 139 -15.87 22.06 -3.60
N GLN A 140 -15.04 21.88 -4.61
CA GLN A 140 -14.69 22.93 -5.56
C GLN A 140 -15.22 22.54 -6.95
N VAL A 141 -15.82 23.51 -7.64
CA VAL A 141 -16.36 23.37 -8.98
C VAL A 141 -15.70 24.40 -9.87
N LEU A 142 -14.97 23.94 -10.89
CA LEU A 142 -14.32 24.77 -11.89
C LEU A 142 -14.62 24.20 -13.28
N ASN A 143 -15.23 24.99 -14.16
CA ASN A 143 -15.55 24.57 -15.53
C ASN A 143 -16.24 23.20 -15.57
N ASP A 144 -17.21 23.01 -14.68
CA ASP A 144 -17.99 21.77 -14.55
C ASP A 144 -17.20 20.56 -14.01
N ASN A 145 -15.91 20.69 -13.70
CA ASN A 145 -15.13 19.68 -12.99
C ASN A 145 -15.30 19.86 -11.48
N THR A 146 -15.49 18.76 -10.77
CA THR A 146 -15.65 18.74 -9.31
C THR A 146 -14.42 18.11 -8.68
N THR A 147 -13.85 18.80 -7.69
CA THR A 147 -12.81 18.27 -6.80
C THR A 147 -13.27 18.41 -5.36
N ALA A 148 -12.72 17.59 -4.47
CA ALA A 148 -13.02 17.69 -3.05
C ALA A 148 -11.76 17.54 -2.20
N PHE A 149 -11.73 18.23 -1.08
CA PHE A 149 -10.63 18.25 -0.13
C PHE A 149 -11.15 18.09 1.30
N LEU A 150 -10.41 17.35 2.12
CA LEU A 150 -10.60 17.29 3.56
C LEU A 150 -9.50 18.12 4.23
N THR A 151 -9.87 19.28 4.75
CA THR A 151 -8.98 20.17 5.49
C THR A 151 -9.09 19.88 6.98
N THR A 152 -7.98 19.58 7.65
CA THR A 152 -7.87 19.34 9.09
C THR A 152 -7.14 20.50 9.77
N TYR A 153 -7.72 21.01 10.85
CA TYR A 153 -7.20 22.12 11.64
C TYR A 153 -6.83 21.61 13.02
N VAL A 154 -5.57 21.80 13.43
CA VAL A 154 -5.06 21.45 14.75
C VAL A 154 -4.70 22.75 15.49
N PRO A 155 -5.60 23.28 16.35
CA PRO A 155 -5.37 24.55 17.02
C PRO A 155 -4.23 24.47 18.04
N THR A 156 -3.53 25.58 18.24
CA THR A 156 -2.61 25.74 19.38
C THR A 156 -3.40 25.95 20.68
N GLN A 157 -2.79 25.61 21.83
CA GLN A 157 -3.37 25.86 23.15
C GLN A 157 -3.73 27.34 23.37
N GLU A 158 -2.90 28.25 22.85
CA GLU A 158 -3.13 29.70 22.90
C GLU A 158 -4.41 30.09 22.18
N TRP A 159 -4.62 29.56 20.97
CA TRP A 159 -5.85 29.82 20.21
C TRP A 159 -7.10 29.33 20.94
N VAL A 160 -7.04 28.12 21.51
CA VAL A 160 -8.16 27.55 22.28
C VAL A 160 -8.48 28.44 23.49
N LYS A 161 -7.46 28.93 24.19
CA LYS A 161 -7.62 29.84 25.34
C LYS A 161 -8.27 31.17 24.93
N ASP A 162 -7.82 31.76 23.84
CA ASP A 162 -8.38 33.01 23.32
C ASP A 162 -9.83 32.83 22.87
N TRP A 163 -10.11 31.74 22.14
CA TRP A 163 -11.46 31.36 21.73
C TRP A 163 -12.42 31.23 22.93
N LYS A 164 -12.00 30.51 23.98
CA LYS A 164 -12.77 30.38 25.25
C LYS A 164 -13.04 31.72 25.91
N SER A 165 -12.06 32.62 25.88
CA SER A 165 -12.20 33.97 26.43
C SER A 165 -13.05 34.91 25.54
N LYS A 166 -13.72 34.37 24.52
CA LYS A 166 -14.51 35.11 23.51
C LYS A 166 -13.69 36.16 22.76
N LYS A 167 -12.36 36.02 22.78
CA LYS A 167 -11.46 36.74 21.89
C LYS A 167 -11.44 35.95 20.59
N HIS A 168 -12.39 36.23 19.72
CA HIS A 168 -12.52 35.57 18.41
C HIS A 168 -11.41 36.02 17.46
N LEU A 169 -10.16 35.69 17.82
CA LEU A 169 -8.96 35.95 17.03
C LEU A 169 -8.82 34.91 15.91
N GLY A 170 -7.98 35.22 14.92
CA GLY A 170 -7.63 34.29 13.85
C GLY A 170 -7.19 32.93 14.33
N PHE A 171 -7.46 31.90 13.54
CA PHE A 171 -6.93 30.56 13.77
C PHE A 171 -5.41 30.60 13.92
N LYS A 172 -4.90 29.96 14.97
CA LYS A 172 -3.47 29.73 15.18
C LYS A 172 -3.25 28.25 15.46
N GLY A 173 -2.58 27.56 14.55
CA GLY A 173 -2.46 26.10 14.56
C GLY A 173 -1.88 25.56 13.26
N GLU A 174 -1.85 24.24 13.13
CA GLU A 174 -1.46 23.54 11.91
C GLU A 174 -2.70 23.26 11.04
N ILE A 175 -2.52 23.33 9.71
CA ILE A 175 -3.58 23.05 8.75
C ILE A 175 -3.06 22.04 7.73
N TYR A 176 -3.83 20.97 7.53
CA TYR A 176 -3.53 19.90 6.59
C TYR A 176 -4.67 19.80 5.58
N ALA A 177 -4.40 19.61 4.29
CA ALA A 177 -5.44 19.43 3.28
C ALA A 177 -5.16 18.17 2.45
N ASN A 178 -6.13 17.26 2.41
CA ASN A 178 -6.03 16.01 1.64
C ASN A 178 -7.08 16.00 0.53
N LYS A 179 -6.66 15.76 -0.73
CA LYS A 179 -7.59 15.58 -1.85
C LYS A 179 -8.36 14.27 -1.66
N ILE A 180 -9.67 14.31 -1.90
CA ILE A 180 -10.54 13.13 -1.88
C ILE A 180 -10.68 12.63 -3.32
N ASP A 181 -10.42 11.34 -3.53
CA ASP A 181 -10.68 10.70 -4.82
C ASP A 181 -12.19 10.54 -5.02
N LEU A 182 -12.70 11.22 -6.05
CA LEU A 182 -14.11 11.22 -6.44
C LEU A 182 -14.43 10.17 -7.50
N SER A 183 -13.47 9.30 -7.87
CA SER A 183 -13.75 8.21 -8.80
C SER A 183 -14.58 7.11 -8.12
N ASP A 184 -15.81 6.92 -8.60
CA ASP A 184 -16.61 5.75 -8.27
C ASP A 184 -16.08 4.56 -9.08
N ILE A 185 -15.35 3.63 -8.46
CA ILE A 185 -15.16 2.31 -9.08
C ILE A 185 -15.49 1.19 -8.09
N PRO A 186 -16.75 0.70 -8.15
CA PRO A 186 -16.96 -0.74 -8.16
C PRO A 186 -17.86 -1.21 -9.33
N LYS A 187 -17.21 -1.93 -10.27
CA LYS A 187 -17.64 -3.00 -11.20
C LYS A 187 -18.91 -2.83 -12.07
N ILE A 188 -18.70 -2.92 -13.39
CA ILE A 188 -19.71 -3.44 -14.33
C ILE A 188 -19.40 -4.93 -14.57
N ASN A 189 -20.25 -5.81 -14.04
CA ASN A 189 -20.46 -7.15 -14.58
C ASN A 189 -21.27 -7.02 -15.87
N GLY A 190 -20.80 -7.65 -16.95
CA GLY A 190 -21.62 -8.00 -18.10
C GLY A 190 -21.76 -6.93 -19.19
N LEU A 191 -20.77 -6.87 -20.11
CA LEU A 191 -21.02 -6.55 -21.51
C LEU A 191 -19.92 -7.18 -22.37
N ASN A 192 -20.27 -8.31 -23.00
CA ASN A 192 -19.59 -8.80 -24.18
C ASN A 192 -19.73 -7.73 -25.27
N SER A 193 -18.62 -7.08 -25.61
CA SER A 193 -18.50 -6.30 -26.83
C SER A 193 -17.15 -6.62 -27.45
N SER A 194 -17.17 -7.55 -28.40
CA SER A 194 -16.10 -7.69 -29.38
C SER A 194 -15.95 -6.37 -30.14
N SER A 195 -14.75 -5.80 -30.15
CA SER A 195 -14.29 -5.08 -31.33
C SER A 195 -12.81 -5.39 -31.52
N GLN A 196 -12.53 -6.13 -32.59
CA GLN A 196 -11.19 -6.19 -33.18
C GLN A 196 -10.92 -4.85 -33.88
N GLY A 197 -9.71 -4.34 -33.66
CA GLY A 197 -9.01 -3.47 -34.60
C GLY A 197 -9.23 -1.96 -34.41
N SER A 198 -8.29 -1.28 -33.76
CA SER A 198 -7.30 -0.48 -34.49
C SER A 198 -6.18 0.00 -33.57
N LYS A 199 -4.98 0.14 -34.14
CA LYS A 199 -3.76 0.57 -33.46
C LYS A 199 -3.93 1.98 -32.87
N GLY A 200 -3.84 2.10 -31.54
CA GLY A 200 -3.69 3.36 -30.84
C GLY A 200 -3.00 3.09 -29.51
N THR A 201 -1.81 3.67 -29.33
CA THR A 201 -1.02 3.63 -28.09
C THR A 201 -1.79 4.34 -26.98
N THR A 202 -2.46 3.59 -26.11
CA THR A 202 -3.06 4.12 -24.89
C THR A 202 -1.99 4.23 -23.82
N MET A 203 -1.58 5.47 -23.52
CA MET A 203 -0.69 5.80 -22.41
C MET A 203 -1.38 5.49 -21.09
N SER A 204 -0.77 4.66 -20.26
CA SER A 204 -1.16 4.50 -18.86
C SER A 204 -0.76 5.76 -18.09
N GLN A 205 -1.75 6.55 -17.68
CA GLN A 205 -1.57 7.59 -16.67
C GLN A 205 -1.19 6.91 -15.35
N GLY A 206 0.05 7.12 -14.89
CA GLY A 206 0.46 6.76 -13.54
C GLY A 206 -0.30 7.62 -12.53
N ASN A 207 -0.92 6.98 -11.54
CA ASN A 207 -1.54 7.67 -10.41
C ASN A 207 -0.46 8.46 -9.64
N ALA A 208 -0.42 9.77 -9.88
CA ALA A 208 0.31 10.70 -9.03
C ALA A 208 -0.41 10.78 -7.68
N THR A 209 0.31 10.50 -6.58
CA THR A 209 -0.17 10.79 -5.22
C THR A 209 -0.06 12.28 -4.99
N SER A 210 -1.20 12.98 -4.99
CA SER A 210 -1.27 14.43 -4.77
C SER A 210 -1.00 14.77 -3.29
N GLU A 211 0.25 14.76 -2.83
CA GLU A 211 0.60 15.52 -1.62
C GLU A 211 0.53 17.01 -1.97
N ILE A 212 -0.37 17.72 -1.29
CA ILE A 212 -0.62 19.14 -1.46
C ILE A 212 0.12 19.90 -0.36
N PHE A 213 1.06 20.74 -0.77
CA PHE A 213 1.77 21.64 0.15
C PHE A 213 1.07 23.00 0.18
N ILE A 214 0.63 23.42 1.37
CA ILE A 214 0.20 24.80 1.62
C ILE A 214 1.47 25.56 2.02
N ASN A 215 1.95 26.45 1.16
CA ASN A 215 3.23 27.14 1.35
C ASN A 215 3.15 28.28 2.38
N HIS A 216 2.69 28.05 3.62
CA HIS A 216 2.76 29.00 4.74
C HIS A 216 2.71 28.26 6.10
N ASN A 217 3.84 28.19 6.82
CA ASN A 217 3.97 27.42 8.07
C ASN A 217 3.38 28.09 9.33
N LYS A 218 2.79 29.29 9.22
CA LYS A 218 2.09 29.95 10.34
C LYS A 218 0.98 30.83 9.77
N ILE A 219 -0.27 30.45 10.02
CA ILE A 219 -1.44 31.25 9.66
C ILE A 219 -1.88 32.03 10.90
N SER A 220 -2.05 33.34 10.75
CA SER A 220 -2.57 34.23 11.78
C SER A 220 -3.38 35.32 11.08
N LEU A 221 -4.67 35.04 10.87
CA LEU A 221 -5.58 35.97 10.18
C LEU A 221 -6.22 36.93 11.18
N ALA A 222 -6.17 38.26 10.97
CA ALA A 222 -6.97 39.13 11.81
C ALA A 222 -8.47 38.91 11.53
N PRO A 223 -9.36 39.20 12.48
CA PRO A 223 -10.80 39.00 12.29
C PRO A 223 -11.34 39.70 11.04
N GLY A 224 -11.94 38.93 10.12
CA GLY A 224 -12.50 39.43 8.86
C GLY A 224 -11.51 39.46 7.69
N GLU A 225 -10.26 39.04 7.91
CA GLU A 225 -9.28 38.86 6.86
C GLU A 225 -9.42 37.47 6.22
N CYS A 226 -9.19 37.45 4.91
CA CYS A 226 -9.05 36.24 4.12
C CYS A 226 -7.62 36.16 3.60
N GLU A 227 -7.06 34.96 3.62
CA GLU A 227 -5.78 34.67 3.00
C GLU A 227 -5.99 33.60 1.92
N GLU A 228 -5.50 33.92 0.73
CA GLU A 228 -5.44 33.04 -0.42
C GLU A 228 -4.16 32.22 -0.35
N TYR A 229 -4.28 30.92 -0.56
CA TYR A 229 -3.16 30.01 -0.69
C TYR A 229 -3.21 29.37 -2.06
N ASP A 230 -2.14 29.54 -2.82
CA ASP A 230 -1.92 28.73 -3.98
C ASP A 230 -1.76 27.27 -3.54
N VAL A 231 -2.64 26.42 -4.08
CA VAL A 231 -2.62 24.98 -3.91
C VAL A 231 -1.81 24.43 -5.07
N TYR A 232 -0.72 23.75 -4.74
CA TYR A 232 0.11 23.07 -5.71
C TYR A 232 -0.05 21.55 -5.58
N GLU A 233 -0.21 20.87 -6.70
CA GLU A 233 -0.07 19.44 -6.82
C GLU A 233 1.36 19.14 -7.23
N THR A 234 2.01 18.26 -6.48
CA THR A 234 3.31 17.75 -6.88
C THR A 234 3.06 16.77 -8.03
N VAL A 235 3.49 17.14 -9.23
CA VAL A 235 3.49 16.25 -10.38
C VAL A 235 4.93 15.88 -10.73
N ARG A 236 5.13 14.66 -11.21
CA ARG A 236 6.40 14.31 -11.80
C ARG A 236 6.45 14.85 -13.22
N ILE A 237 7.41 15.71 -13.51
CA ILE A 237 7.67 16.23 -14.86
C ILE A 237 8.69 15.31 -15.52
N PRO A 238 8.37 14.67 -16.66
CA PRO A 238 9.32 13.82 -17.35
C PRO A 238 10.45 14.68 -17.95
N CYS A 239 11.59 14.07 -18.21
CA CYS A 239 12.64 14.76 -18.95
C CYS A 239 12.21 15.05 -20.41
N LYS A 240 13.04 15.79 -21.15
CA LYS A 240 12.76 16.20 -22.54
C LYS A 240 12.31 15.06 -23.47
N PHE A 241 12.76 13.84 -23.21
CA PHE A 241 12.41 12.64 -23.99
C PHE A 241 11.14 11.93 -23.52
N GLY A 242 10.40 12.48 -22.56
CA GLY A 242 9.17 11.90 -22.02
C GLY A 242 9.39 10.83 -20.95
N HIS A 243 10.62 10.65 -20.47
CA HIS A 243 10.96 9.64 -19.46
C HIS A 243 10.80 10.19 -18.04
N TYR A 244 10.12 9.41 -17.19
CA TYR A 244 9.82 9.79 -15.80
C TYR A 244 10.85 9.25 -14.80
N SER A 245 11.71 8.32 -15.21
CA SER A 245 12.76 7.74 -14.37
C SER A 245 14.13 8.31 -14.75
N ARG A 246 15.03 8.41 -13.76
CA ARG A 246 16.41 8.84 -14.01
C ARG A 246 17.20 7.83 -14.85
N SER A 247 16.86 6.54 -14.77
CA SER A 247 17.53 5.48 -15.53
C SER A 247 17.17 5.50 -17.01
N ASP A 248 15.94 5.89 -17.34
CA ASP A 248 15.49 5.94 -18.74
C ASP A 248 15.89 7.26 -19.39
N CYS A 249 16.19 8.30 -18.60
CA CYS A 249 16.64 9.57 -19.13
C CYS A 249 18.16 9.59 -19.33
N SER A 250 18.63 9.67 -20.58
CA SER A 250 20.05 9.79 -20.97
C SER A 250 20.71 11.13 -20.58
N TYR A 251 20.08 11.90 -19.70
CA TYR A 251 20.55 13.20 -19.24
C TYR A 251 21.95 13.11 -18.63
N GLN A 252 22.18 12.11 -17.77
CA GLN A 252 23.48 11.91 -17.14
C GLN A 252 24.56 11.46 -18.14
N GLU A 253 24.21 10.67 -19.15
CA GLU A 253 25.15 10.30 -20.23
C GLU A 253 25.56 11.51 -21.07
N THR A 254 24.64 12.46 -21.25
CA THR A 254 24.84 13.64 -22.09
C THR A 254 25.62 14.74 -21.38
N TYR A 255 25.33 14.99 -20.09
CA TYR A 255 25.87 16.14 -19.35
C TYR A 255 26.86 15.78 -18.24
N GLY A 256 27.02 14.48 -17.92
CA GLY A 256 27.97 13.98 -16.93
C GLY A 256 27.61 14.28 -15.47
N THR A 257 26.68 15.19 -15.21
CA THR A 257 26.19 15.54 -13.87
C THR A 257 24.69 15.86 -13.91
N TRP A 258 24.02 15.74 -12.76
CA TRP A 258 22.62 16.13 -12.59
C TRP A 258 22.45 17.60 -12.18
N ASP A 259 23.55 18.32 -11.96
CA ASP A 259 23.57 19.64 -11.30
C ASP A 259 23.73 20.81 -12.27
N VAL A 260 23.98 20.55 -13.57
CA VAL A 260 24.15 21.61 -14.57
C VAL A 260 22.89 21.71 -15.42
N LEU A 261 22.30 22.91 -15.49
CA LEU A 261 21.30 23.31 -16.49
C LEU A 261 21.98 24.16 -17.57
N PRO A 262 22.70 23.58 -18.55
CA PRO A 262 23.41 24.37 -19.55
C PRO A 262 22.47 24.97 -20.62
N ASN A 263 21.20 24.53 -20.67
CA ASN A 263 20.21 25.04 -21.61
C ASN A 263 18.79 24.92 -21.02
N ILE A 264 17.96 25.96 -21.14
CA ILE A 264 16.59 26.05 -20.62
C ILE A 264 15.58 25.13 -21.34
N ASN A 265 16.03 24.07 -22.00
CA ASN A 265 15.15 23.15 -22.74
C ASN A 265 15.52 21.68 -22.54
N ASP A 266 16.46 21.38 -21.64
CA ASP A 266 16.85 20.02 -21.29
C ASP A 266 16.99 19.92 -19.77
N TRP A 267 16.16 19.09 -19.15
CA TRP A 267 16.12 18.92 -17.70
C TRP A 267 15.95 17.44 -17.35
N PRO A 268 16.54 17.01 -16.23
CA PRO A 268 16.29 15.67 -15.71
C PRO A 268 14.82 15.54 -15.27
N PRO A 269 14.27 14.32 -15.11
CA PRO A 269 12.94 14.21 -14.52
C PRO A 269 12.99 14.76 -13.09
N TYR A 270 12.07 15.66 -12.76
CA TYR A 270 11.98 16.32 -11.47
C TYR A 270 10.52 16.40 -11.02
N ASP A 271 10.32 16.54 -9.72
CA ASP A 271 9.01 16.79 -9.17
C ASP A 271 8.74 18.30 -9.26
N GLY A 272 7.76 18.66 -10.09
CA GLY A 272 7.33 20.03 -10.30
C GLY A 272 6.04 20.30 -9.56
N PHE A 273 5.86 21.54 -9.13
CA PHE A 273 4.61 21.99 -8.55
C PHE A 273 3.71 22.51 -9.67
N ILE A 274 2.62 21.81 -9.98
CA ILE A 274 1.56 22.35 -10.82
C ILE A 274 0.56 23.04 -9.92
N TYR A 275 0.33 24.32 -10.18
CA TYR A 275 -0.77 25.05 -9.57
C TYR A 275 -2.10 24.38 -9.92
N VAL A 276 -2.83 23.92 -8.91
CA VAL A 276 -4.14 23.27 -9.05
C VAL A 276 -5.30 24.16 -8.67
N GLY A 277 -5.05 25.27 -7.97
CA GLY A 277 -6.06 26.27 -7.67
C GLY A 277 -5.68 27.12 -6.46
N VAL A 278 -6.62 27.94 -5.99
CA VAL A 278 -6.49 28.68 -4.72
C VAL A 278 -7.37 28.03 -3.66
N ALA A 279 -6.83 27.84 -2.46
CA ALA A 279 -7.60 27.62 -1.24
C ALA A 279 -7.71 28.96 -0.51
N LEU A 280 -8.90 29.33 -0.05
CA LEU A 280 -9.10 30.55 0.73
C LEU A 280 -9.41 30.16 2.17
N ASN A 281 -8.71 30.76 3.14
CA ASN A 281 -9.10 30.70 4.54
C ASN A 281 -9.43 32.09 5.04
N CYS A 282 -10.60 32.25 5.64
CA CYS A 282 -11.06 33.52 6.18
C CYS A 282 -11.32 33.39 7.67
N ALA A 283 -10.81 34.35 8.43
CA ALA A 283 -11.13 34.53 9.84
C ALA A 283 -12.52 35.14 10.01
N PRO A 284 -13.22 34.83 11.11
CA PRO A 284 -14.51 35.45 11.42
C PRO A 284 -14.33 36.96 11.54
N GLY A 285 -15.18 37.75 10.86
CA GLY A 285 -15.25 39.19 11.11
C GLY A 285 -15.65 39.48 12.55
N VAL A 286 -15.14 40.57 13.14
CA VAL A 286 -15.63 41.09 14.43
C VAL A 286 -17.05 41.62 14.23
N SER A 287 -18.05 40.75 14.18
CA SER A 287 -19.41 41.17 14.46
C SER A 287 -19.59 41.11 15.97
N THR A 288 -19.91 42.25 16.58
CA THR A 288 -20.52 42.35 17.91
C THR A 288 -21.42 41.15 18.23
N PRO A 289 -21.45 40.64 19.48
CA PRO A 289 -22.01 39.34 19.83
C PRO A 289 -23.41 39.19 19.22
N PRO A 290 -23.59 38.30 18.21
CA PRO A 290 -24.89 38.13 17.61
C PRO A 290 -25.65 37.09 18.41
N THR A 291 -26.71 37.54 19.07
CA THR A 291 -27.94 36.76 19.15
C THR A 291 -28.38 36.43 17.70
N GLY A 292 -27.89 35.31 17.17
CA GLY A 292 -28.36 34.70 15.91
C GLY A 292 -28.03 35.50 14.63
N GLY A 293 -26.92 35.18 13.96
CA GLY A 293 -26.65 35.64 12.59
C GLY A 293 -25.18 35.55 12.20
N GLY A 294 -24.85 34.66 11.27
CA GLY A 294 -23.49 34.19 11.00
C GLY A 294 -22.53 35.20 10.35
N GLY A 295 -21.36 35.37 10.99
CA GLY A 295 -20.15 35.97 10.41
C GLY A 295 -19.39 34.96 9.54
N GLY A 296 -18.86 35.44 8.42
CA GLY A 296 -18.37 34.66 7.27
C GLY A 296 -16.96 34.05 7.39
N SER A 297 -16.63 33.35 8.48
CA SER A 297 -15.40 32.55 8.55
C SER A 297 -15.53 31.24 7.77
N THR A 298 -14.45 30.77 7.15
CA THR A 298 -14.32 29.37 6.67
C THR A 298 -13.58 28.49 7.67
N THR A 299 -12.86 29.07 8.63
CA THR A 299 -12.33 28.32 9.78
C THR A 299 -13.50 27.79 10.61
N PRO A 300 -13.51 26.51 11.02
CA PRO A 300 -14.56 25.95 11.87
C PRO A 300 -14.75 26.78 13.14
N ASN A 301 -16.00 27.09 13.48
CA ASN A 301 -16.34 27.58 14.81
C ASN A 301 -16.69 26.36 15.67
N PRO A 302 -15.85 26.00 16.66
CA PRO A 302 -16.22 24.97 17.62
C PRO A 302 -17.58 25.30 18.26
N PRO A 303 -18.35 24.29 18.70
CA PRO A 303 -19.54 24.51 19.52
C PRO A 303 -19.27 25.47 20.70
N GLY A 304 -20.29 26.19 21.16
CA GLY A 304 -20.13 27.14 22.28
C GLY A 304 -19.73 26.48 23.61
N ASP A 305 -19.97 25.18 23.75
CA ASP A 305 -19.55 24.29 24.83
C ASP A 305 -18.26 23.51 24.50
N TYR A 306 -17.50 23.93 23.48
CA TYR A 306 -16.24 23.31 23.13
C TYR A 306 -15.21 23.51 24.25
N ASP A 307 -15.02 22.44 25.00
CA ASP A 307 -14.01 22.38 26.02
C ASP A 307 -13.21 21.06 25.90
N PRO A 308 -12.09 21.06 25.17
CA PRO A 308 -11.20 19.91 25.13
C PRO A 308 -10.51 19.66 26.49
N CYS A 309 -10.76 20.53 27.47
CA CYS A 309 -10.16 20.57 28.79
C CYS A 309 -11.19 20.74 29.93
N ASP A 310 -12.46 20.35 29.76
CA ASP A 310 -13.45 20.43 30.84
C ASP A 310 -13.33 19.19 31.73
N CYS A 311 -12.65 19.37 32.85
CA CYS A 311 -12.37 18.31 33.81
C CYS A 311 -13.55 17.99 34.74
N ASP A 312 -14.69 18.69 34.65
CA ASP A 312 -15.77 18.61 35.65
C ASP A 312 -16.87 17.57 35.33
N THR A 313 -16.80 16.89 34.17
CA THR A 313 -17.71 15.78 33.85
C THR A 313 -16.97 14.49 33.45
N PRO A 314 -16.95 13.43 34.30
CA PRO A 314 -16.38 12.16 33.89
C PRO A 314 -17.21 11.55 32.73
N PRO A 315 -16.58 10.98 31.70
CA PRO A 315 -17.30 10.36 30.59
C PRO A 315 -18.17 9.21 31.10
N SER A 316 -19.48 9.25 30.78
CA SER A 316 -20.41 8.19 31.17
C SER A 316 -20.13 6.90 30.39
N VAL A 317 -19.46 5.94 31.01
CA VAL A 317 -19.36 4.57 30.50
C VAL A 317 -20.58 3.76 30.95
N SER A 318 -21.53 3.56 30.03
CA SER A 318 -22.63 2.60 30.22
C SER A 318 -22.14 1.19 29.92
N PHE A 319 -21.98 0.36 30.95
CA PHE A 319 -21.73 -1.07 30.79
C PHE A 319 -23.06 -1.82 30.76
N LYS A 320 -23.38 -2.45 29.62
CA LYS A 320 -24.40 -3.51 29.58
C LYS A 320 -23.69 -4.83 29.78
N ASN A 321 -23.89 -5.46 30.94
CA ASN A 321 -23.34 -6.78 31.25
C ASN A 321 -23.86 -7.82 30.24
N SER A 322 -22.97 -8.36 29.41
CA SER A 322 -23.20 -9.63 28.72
C SER A 322 -22.50 -10.74 29.51
N SER A 323 -23.30 -11.68 30.00
CA SER A 323 -22.87 -12.91 30.66
C SER A 323 -21.97 -13.75 29.73
N GLY A 324 -20.69 -13.87 30.08
CA GLY A 324 -19.71 -14.69 29.37
C GLY A 324 -18.34 -14.01 29.33
N GLY A 325 -17.58 -14.15 30.41
CA GLY A 325 -16.41 -13.33 30.73
C GLY A 325 -15.29 -13.36 29.70
N ILE A 326 -14.91 -12.17 29.22
CA ILE A 326 -13.55 -11.63 29.23
C ILE A 326 -13.71 -10.11 29.43
N SER A 327 -13.30 -9.61 30.60
CA SER A 327 -13.29 -8.17 30.88
C SER A 327 -12.32 -7.47 29.93
N LYS A 328 -12.82 -6.69 28.97
CA LYS A 328 -11.97 -5.75 28.22
C LYS A 328 -11.47 -4.70 29.22
N LEU A 329 -10.15 -4.57 29.36
CA LEU A 329 -9.53 -3.45 30.05
C LEU A 329 -9.92 -2.16 29.31
N ALA A 330 -10.90 -1.44 29.86
CA ALA A 330 -11.11 -0.05 29.52
C ALA A 330 -10.03 0.76 30.24
N ILE A 331 -8.92 1.05 29.55
CA ILE A 331 -8.01 2.08 29.99
C ILE A 331 -8.68 3.41 29.61
N VAL A 332 -9.15 4.15 30.61
CA VAL A 332 -9.55 5.55 30.44
C VAL A 332 -8.25 6.38 30.48
N PRO A 333 -7.90 7.13 29.42
CA PRO A 333 -6.71 8.00 29.43
C PRO A 333 -6.89 9.20 30.40
N PRO A 334 -5.79 9.80 30.89
CA PRO A 334 -5.82 10.95 31.80
C PRO A 334 -6.45 12.20 31.16
N ASN A 335 -6.89 13.11 32.02
CA ASN A 335 -7.77 14.25 31.74
C ASN A 335 -7.00 15.59 31.82
N CYS A 336 -7.44 16.51 30.97
CA CYS A 336 -7.11 17.90 30.73
C CYS A 336 -5.89 18.56 31.43
N CYS A 337 -4.90 18.93 30.61
CA CYS A 337 -3.79 19.83 30.96
C CYS A 337 -2.81 19.28 32.00
N ASP A 338 -2.15 18.14 31.70
CA ASP A 338 -0.96 17.67 32.44
C ASP A 338 0.15 18.76 32.45
N GLU A 339 0.03 19.72 33.35
CA GLU A 339 1.10 20.54 33.89
C GLU A 339 1.96 19.59 34.73
N ASP A 340 2.93 18.94 34.08
CA ASP A 340 4.30 18.77 34.57
C ASP A 340 5.05 17.72 33.72
N ASN A 341 6.16 18.17 33.12
CA ASN A 341 7.21 17.39 32.44
C ASN A 341 6.93 16.86 31.03
N GLY A 342 7.00 17.73 30.01
CA GLY A 342 7.52 17.37 28.68
C GLY A 342 6.87 16.17 27.97
N GLY A 343 5.63 15.83 28.32
CA GLY A 343 4.89 14.70 27.76
C GLY A 343 4.41 15.05 26.36
N LEU A 344 4.89 14.30 25.38
CA LEU A 344 4.44 14.33 24.00
C LEU A 344 2.91 14.26 23.95
N TYR A 345 2.29 15.22 23.26
CA TYR A 345 0.90 15.17 22.81
C TYR A 345 0.56 13.75 22.33
N PRO A 346 -0.65 13.21 22.57
CA PRO A 346 -1.07 12.05 21.81
C PRO A 346 -1.07 12.48 20.34
N LEU A 347 -0.02 12.06 19.63
CA LEU A 347 0.09 12.16 18.19
C LEU A 347 -1.25 11.69 17.60
N PRO A 348 -1.69 12.24 16.44
CA PRO A 348 -2.82 11.69 15.72
C PRO A 348 -2.69 10.17 15.75
N THR A 349 -3.77 9.44 16.02
CA THR A 349 -3.76 7.98 15.95
C THR A 349 -3.38 7.62 14.52
N ILE A 350 -2.07 7.50 14.29
CA ILE A 350 -1.49 7.07 13.03
C ILE A 350 -2.15 5.73 12.78
N ASP A 351 -2.74 5.57 11.59
CA ASP A 351 -3.26 4.28 11.15
C ASP A 351 -2.21 3.23 11.55
N PRO A 352 -2.57 2.23 12.39
CA PRO A 352 -1.62 1.26 12.89
C PRO A 352 -0.78 0.63 11.76
N VAL A 353 -1.33 0.52 10.55
CA VAL A 353 -0.60 0.03 9.38
C VAL A 353 0.41 1.03 8.83
N VAL A 354 0.11 2.34 8.85
CA VAL A 354 1.08 3.38 8.49
C VAL A 354 2.27 3.37 9.44
N GLN A 355 2.04 3.15 10.75
CA GLN A 355 3.12 2.99 11.71
C GLN A 355 3.97 1.74 11.41
N VAL A 356 3.35 0.62 11.05
CA VAL A 356 4.07 -0.58 10.59
C VAL A 356 4.94 -0.26 9.38
N ILE A 357 4.41 0.46 8.39
CA ILE A 357 5.15 0.84 7.18
C ILE A 357 6.33 1.76 7.51
N GLN A 358 6.16 2.72 8.41
CA GLN A 358 7.25 3.59 8.86
C GLN A 358 8.35 2.80 9.58
N ASN A 359 7.98 1.84 10.43
CA ASN A 359 8.93 0.98 11.11
C ASN A 359 9.70 0.10 10.11
N LEU A 360 9.00 -0.52 9.16
CA LEU A 360 9.62 -1.29 8.08
C LEU A 360 10.51 -0.43 7.19
N ALA A 361 10.12 0.82 6.93
CA ALA A 361 10.88 1.75 6.11
C ALA A 361 12.25 2.06 6.72
N ILE A 362 12.31 2.26 8.03
CA ILE A 362 13.56 2.45 8.76
C ILE A 362 14.33 1.12 8.82
N GLU A 363 13.66 0.04 9.21
CA GLU A 363 14.30 -1.25 9.48
C GLU A 363 14.91 -1.91 8.22
N LEU A 364 14.26 -1.75 7.07
CA LEU A 364 14.67 -2.32 5.78
C LEU A 364 15.40 -1.31 4.89
N ASN A 365 15.60 -0.07 5.38
CA ASN A 365 16.18 1.03 4.62
C ASN A 365 15.47 1.25 3.26
N LEU A 366 14.14 1.35 3.30
CA LEU A 366 13.32 1.45 2.10
C LEU A 366 13.49 2.80 1.40
N THR A 367 13.57 2.77 0.08
CA THR A 367 13.47 3.95 -0.79
C THR A 367 12.06 4.55 -0.74
N ASN A 368 11.88 5.81 -1.12
CA ASN A 368 10.55 6.44 -1.14
C ASN A 368 9.58 5.68 -2.06
N VAL A 369 10.03 5.19 -3.21
CA VAL A 369 9.22 4.37 -4.13
C VAL A 369 8.68 3.11 -3.43
N GLN A 370 9.51 2.43 -2.63
CA GLN A 370 9.10 1.25 -1.88
C GLN A 370 8.14 1.60 -0.74
N LYS A 371 8.32 2.75 -0.07
CA LYS A 371 7.38 3.24 0.95
C LYS A 371 6.01 3.52 0.34
N ASP A 372 5.98 4.24 -0.78
CA ASP A 372 4.75 4.56 -1.51
C ASP A 372 4.06 3.28 -2.00
N PHE A 373 4.84 2.32 -2.47
CA PHE A 373 4.35 0.99 -2.82
C PHE A 373 3.67 0.31 -1.63
N LEU A 374 4.30 0.29 -0.44
CA LEU A 374 3.71 -0.33 0.75
C LEU A 374 2.49 0.44 1.28
N LEU A 375 2.48 1.77 1.19
CA LEU A 375 1.31 2.60 1.54
C LEU A 375 0.09 2.26 0.68
N ASN A 376 0.31 2.01 -0.62
CA ASN A 376 -0.73 1.57 -1.54
C ASN A 376 -1.03 0.06 -1.47
N ASN A 377 -0.22 -0.71 -0.74
CA ASN A 377 -0.35 -2.16 -0.61
C ASN A 377 -0.17 -2.61 0.85
N GLN A 378 -1.00 -2.05 1.73
CA GLN A 378 -0.97 -2.26 3.18
C GLN A 378 -0.92 -3.74 3.60
N ASN A 379 -1.59 -4.63 2.87
CA ASN A 379 -1.55 -6.07 3.12
C ASN A 379 -0.17 -6.71 2.93
N ILE A 380 0.65 -6.19 2.01
CA ILE A 380 2.05 -6.63 1.83
C ILE A 380 2.88 -6.21 3.04
N ALA A 381 2.71 -4.96 3.51
CA ALA A 381 3.43 -4.46 4.68
C ALA A 381 3.15 -5.32 5.91
N LEU A 382 1.87 -5.65 6.16
CA LEU A 382 1.49 -6.52 7.26
C LEU A 382 2.05 -7.94 7.13
N ALA A 383 2.08 -8.50 5.91
CA ALA A 383 2.67 -9.82 5.67
C ALA A 383 4.17 -9.85 5.94
N ILE A 384 4.90 -8.81 5.53
CA ILE A 384 6.33 -8.65 5.77
C ILE A 384 6.63 -8.48 7.26
N GLU A 385 5.86 -7.64 7.96
CA GLU A 385 6.01 -7.45 9.41
C GLU A 385 5.77 -8.77 10.15
N ASN A 386 4.73 -9.51 9.78
CA ASN A 386 4.46 -10.83 10.35
C ASN A 386 5.58 -11.84 10.06
N TYR A 387 6.14 -11.82 8.84
CA TYR A 387 7.30 -12.65 8.48
C TYR A 387 8.52 -12.31 9.36
N LEU A 388 8.90 -11.03 9.45
CA LEU A 388 10.04 -10.60 10.25
C LEU A 388 9.86 -10.87 11.76
N TYR A 389 8.64 -10.71 12.26
CA TYR A 389 8.29 -11.08 13.63
C TYR A 389 8.47 -12.58 13.87
N THR A 390 7.99 -13.41 12.94
CA THR A 390 7.99 -14.87 13.06
C THR A 390 9.37 -15.49 12.92
N TYR A 391 10.11 -15.15 11.86
CA TYR A 391 11.40 -15.78 11.55
C TYR A 391 12.59 -15.05 12.19
N GLY A 392 12.33 -13.89 12.77
CA GLY A 392 13.31 -13.01 13.37
C GLY A 392 13.83 -11.96 12.39
N ARG A 393 14.24 -10.81 12.93
CA ARG A 393 14.79 -9.66 12.20
C ARG A 393 16.28 -9.83 11.86
N THR A 394 16.66 -10.97 11.31
CA THR A 394 18.04 -11.24 10.86
C THR A 394 18.34 -10.48 9.56
N THR A 395 19.62 -10.27 9.26
CA THR A 395 20.05 -9.66 7.99
C THR A 395 19.44 -10.39 6.78
N GLU A 396 19.52 -11.72 6.77
CA GLU A 396 18.97 -12.56 5.70
C GLU A 396 17.45 -12.36 5.51
N ASN A 397 16.68 -12.29 6.61
CA ASN A 397 15.24 -12.09 6.54
C ASN A 397 14.87 -10.67 6.09
N LYS A 398 15.67 -9.67 6.45
CA LYS A 398 15.51 -8.29 5.98
C LYS A 398 15.81 -8.17 4.49
N GLU A 399 16.90 -8.78 4.04
CA GLU A 399 17.27 -8.84 2.62
C GLU A 399 16.19 -9.54 1.80
N PHE A 400 15.64 -10.65 2.29
CA PHE A 400 14.53 -11.35 1.65
C PHE A 400 13.26 -10.49 1.56
N SER A 401 12.88 -9.82 2.64
CA SER A 401 11.75 -8.87 2.64
C SER A 401 11.95 -7.74 1.65
N ASN A 402 13.16 -7.15 1.62
CA ASN A 402 13.50 -6.07 0.69
C ASN A 402 13.48 -6.55 -0.77
N TRP A 403 13.99 -7.75 -1.03
CA TRP A 403 13.88 -8.40 -2.34
C TRP A 403 12.42 -8.57 -2.77
N GLY A 404 11.55 -9.06 -1.89
CA GLY A 404 10.13 -9.26 -2.22
C GLY A 404 9.41 -7.95 -2.51
N ILE A 405 9.71 -6.87 -1.78
CA ILE A 405 9.19 -5.53 -2.07
C ILE A 405 9.64 -5.08 -3.46
N ASN A 406 10.94 -5.20 -3.76
CA ASN A 406 11.49 -4.83 -5.07
C ASN A 406 10.87 -5.64 -6.20
N TYR A 407 10.74 -6.95 -6.03
CA TYR A 407 10.14 -7.84 -7.00
C TYR A 407 8.70 -7.43 -7.32
N LEU A 408 7.88 -7.14 -6.31
CA LEU A 408 6.49 -6.74 -6.52
C LEU A 408 6.35 -5.32 -7.07
N THR A 409 7.31 -4.43 -6.77
CA THR A 409 7.35 -3.07 -7.33
C THR A 409 7.59 -3.11 -8.84
N ILE A 410 8.49 -3.98 -9.32
CA ILE A 410 8.82 -4.11 -10.75
C ILE A 410 7.87 -5.07 -11.51
N ASN A 411 7.11 -5.92 -10.81
CA ASN A 411 6.12 -6.84 -11.38
C ASN A 411 4.70 -6.51 -10.91
N PRO A 412 4.12 -5.35 -11.29
CA PRO A 412 2.83 -4.88 -10.75
C PRO A 412 1.64 -5.79 -11.10
N THR A 413 1.78 -6.64 -12.13
CA THR A 413 0.77 -7.60 -12.59
C THR A 413 0.82 -8.95 -11.86
N GLU A 414 1.83 -9.18 -11.01
CA GLU A 414 1.93 -10.41 -10.22
C GLU A 414 0.73 -10.52 -9.26
N ASP A 415 0.20 -11.73 -9.09
CA ASP A 415 -0.84 -11.97 -8.09
C ASP A 415 -0.24 -11.84 -6.68
N ARG A 416 -0.41 -10.64 -6.11
CA ARG A 416 0.12 -10.27 -4.79
C ARG A 416 -0.34 -11.22 -3.69
N ALA A 417 -1.57 -11.72 -3.75
CA ALA A 417 -2.09 -12.62 -2.74
C ALA A 417 -1.36 -13.98 -2.80
N THR A 418 -1.19 -14.52 -4.01
CA THR A 418 -0.42 -15.75 -4.22
C THR A 418 1.06 -15.56 -3.85
N PHE A 419 1.67 -14.43 -4.22
CA PHE A 419 3.05 -14.12 -3.85
C PHE A 419 3.22 -14.07 -2.32
N ILE A 420 2.39 -13.28 -1.63
CA ILE A 420 2.41 -13.20 -0.16
C ILE A 420 2.28 -14.59 0.44
N LYS A 421 1.30 -15.37 -0.04
CA LYS A 421 1.06 -16.71 0.47
C LYS A 421 2.28 -17.61 0.29
N ASN A 422 2.91 -17.58 -0.87
CA ASN A 422 4.03 -18.46 -1.16
C ASN A 422 5.30 -18.07 -0.40
N PHE A 423 5.60 -16.78 -0.31
CA PHE A 423 6.91 -16.27 0.12
C PHE A 423 6.92 -15.69 1.53
N PHE A 424 5.81 -15.14 2.02
CA PHE A 424 5.71 -14.51 3.34
C PHE A 424 4.80 -15.27 4.32
N THR A 425 4.16 -16.36 3.88
CA THR A 425 3.39 -17.26 4.75
C THR A 425 3.89 -18.69 4.64
N GLY A 426 3.94 -19.42 5.76
CA GLY A 426 4.33 -20.84 5.79
C GLY A 426 5.33 -21.17 6.89
N ILE A 427 4.83 -21.34 8.13
CA ILE A 427 5.66 -21.76 9.26
C ILE A 427 5.67 -23.29 9.30
N GLU A 428 6.85 -23.86 9.09
CA GLU A 428 7.08 -25.27 9.33
C GLU A 428 7.63 -25.48 10.74
N ASN A 429 6.95 -26.31 11.52
CA ASN A 429 7.47 -26.77 12.80
C ASN A 429 8.47 -27.91 12.57
N LYS A 430 9.16 -28.32 13.63
CA LYS A 430 10.01 -29.50 13.60
C LYS A 430 9.21 -30.74 13.17
N ASP A 431 9.80 -31.52 12.26
CA ASP A 431 9.34 -32.85 11.88
C ASP A 431 10.27 -33.91 12.47
N SER A 432 9.90 -35.18 12.36
CA SER A 432 10.57 -36.28 13.07
C SER A 432 11.96 -36.65 12.55
N ASP A 433 12.53 -35.90 11.61
CA ASP A 433 13.67 -36.35 10.81
C ASP A 433 14.55 -35.20 10.32
N THR A 434 15.42 -34.68 11.19
CA THR A 434 16.36 -33.60 10.83
C THR A 434 17.67 -34.08 10.20
N ASP A 435 17.86 -35.40 10.05
CA ASP A 435 19.19 -35.99 9.85
C ASP A 435 19.39 -36.70 8.49
N ASP A 436 18.41 -36.62 7.58
CA ASP A 436 18.43 -37.43 6.35
C ASP A 436 19.17 -36.73 5.20
N ASN A 437 20.50 -36.68 5.29
CA ASN A 437 21.40 -36.16 4.24
C ASN A 437 22.05 -37.28 3.40
N THR A 438 21.65 -38.54 3.59
CA THR A 438 22.25 -39.68 2.90
C THR A 438 21.57 -39.96 1.57
N TRP A 439 22.26 -39.56 0.50
CA TRP A 439 21.94 -39.88 -0.89
C TRP A 439 21.95 -41.40 -1.11
N TYR A 440 20.88 -41.97 -1.66
CA TYR A 440 20.84 -43.37 -2.06
C TYR A 440 20.25 -43.54 -3.46
N GLN A 441 20.81 -44.49 -4.20
CA GLN A 441 20.39 -44.91 -5.53
C GLN A 441 19.21 -45.89 -5.40
N ASN A 442 18.10 -45.61 -6.09
CA ASN A 442 16.89 -46.42 -6.03
C ASN A 442 17.08 -47.78 -6.70
N THR A 443 16.56 -48.84 -6.04
CA THR A 443 16.19 -50.08 -6.72
C THR A 443 14.77 -49.88 -7.25
N VAL A 444 14.60 -49.85 -8.57
CA VAL A 444 13.33 -49.48 -9.22
C VAL A 444 12.24 -50.52 -8.91
N GLN A 445 11.24 -50.13 -8.13
CA GLN A 445 9.97 -50.86 -8.06
C GLN A 445 9.10 -50.50 -9.28
N GLN A 446 8.12 -51.35 -9.63
CA GLN A 446 7.13 -51.02 -10.65
C GLN A 446 6.43 -49.71 -10.28
N GLN A 447 6.64 -48.67 -11.09
CA GLN A 447 6.09 -47.35 -10.87
C GLN A 447 4.57 -47.40 -10.98
N GLN A 448 3.89 -46.92 -9.94
CA GLN A 448 2.44 -46.73 -9.95
C GLN A 448 2.12 -45.39 -10.63
N GLN A 449 0.93 -45.25 -11.22
CA GLN A 449 0.46 -43.95 -11.69
C GLN A 449 0.12 -43.04 -10.51
N LEU A 450 0.35 -41.74 -10.67
CA LEU A 450 -0.11 -40.71 -9.72
C LEU A 450 -1.64 -40.74 -9.61
N PRO A 451 -2.23 -40.36 -8.46
CA PRO A 451 -3.67 -40.18 -8.35
C PRO A 451 -4.16 -39.05 -9.27
N SER A 452 -5.46 -39.02 -9.56
CA SER A 452 -6.03 -37.88 -10.29
C SER A 452 -5.92 -36.60 -9.47
N LYS A 453 -5.86 -35.45 -10.16
CA LYS A 453 -5.88 -34.13 -9.53
C LYS A 453 -7.11 -33.95 -8.62
N ILE A 454 -8.27 -34.45 -9.06
CA ILE A 454 -9.54 -34.32 -8.32
C ILE A 454 -9.50 -35.17 -7.04
N ASP A 455 -9.07 -36.43 -7.13
CA ASP A 455 -9.05 -37.33 -5.98
C ASP A 455 -8.05 -36.86 -4.93
N TYR A 456 -6.86 -36.43 -5.37
CA TYR A 456 -5.86 -35.86 -4.47
C TYR A 456 -6.36 -34.57 -3.82
N PHE A 457 -6.93 -33.64 -4.61
CA PHE A 457 -7.48 -32.40 -4.06
C PHE A 457 -8.57 -32.68 -3.04
N ASN A 458 -9.53 -33.55 -3.35
CA ASN A 458 -10.63 -33.90 -2.46
C ASN A 458 -10.14 -34.53 -1.14
N SER A 459 -9.09 -35.34 -1.24
CA SER A 459 -8.47 -36.04 -0.11
C SER A 459 -7.51 -35.15 0.71
N TYR A 460 -7.01 -34.06 0.14
CA TYR A 460 -6.10 -33.16 0.83
C TYR A 460 -6.78 -32.44 2.00
N PRO A 461 -6.20 -32.48 3.22
CA PRO A 461 -6.80 -31.82 4.40
C PRO A 461 -6.86 -30.30 4.24
N LYS A 462 -8.06 -29.80 3.95
CA LYS A 462 -8.30 -28.39 3.62
C LYS A 462 -9.65 -27.91 4.17
N LYS A 463 -9.79 -26.59 4.24
CA LYS A 463 -11.05 -25.88 4.45
C LYS A 463 -11.22 -24.81 3.36
N VAL A 464 -12.48 -24.45 3.10
CA VAL A 464 -12.84 -23.40 2.15
C VAL A 464 -13.53 -22.28 2.91
N GLU A 465 -12.97 -21.08 2.87
CA GLU A 465 -13.50 -19.90 3.55
C GLU A 465 -13.53 -18.74 2.55
N ASN A 466 -14.70 -18.11 2.38
CA ASN A 466 -14.89 -16.98 1.45
C ASN A 466 -14.42 -17.26 0.00
N GLY A 467 -14.56 -18.50 -0.47
CA GLY A 467 -14.12 -18.92 -1.81
C GLY A 467 -12.62 -19.22 -1.93
N TYR A 468 -11.85 -19.09 -0.85
CA TYR A 468 -10.42 -19.42 -0.80
C TYR A 468 -10.20 -20.77 -0.14
N VAL A 469 -9.19 -21.51 -0.64
CA VAL A 469 -8.79 -22.81 -0.12
C VAL A 469 -7.57 -22.66 0.80
N TYR A 470 -7.71 -23.14 2.03
CA TYR A 470 -6.67 -23.16 3.05
C TYR A 470 -6.44 -24.58 3.52
N GLY A 471 -5.20 -24.94 3.85
CA GLY A 471 -4.94 -26.23 4.48
C GLY A 471 -5.40 -26.19 5.93
N LEU A 472 -5.82 -27.34 6.46
CA LEU A 472 -6.12 -27.46 7.90
C LEU A 472 -4.85 -27.22 8.71
N LYS A 473 -4.98 -26.61 9.90
CA LYS A 473 -3.85 -26.42 10.83
C LYS A 473 -3.32 -27.78 11.28
N SER A 474 -2.05 -27.81 11.72
CA SER A 474 -1.39 -29.06 12.13
C SER A 474 -2.22 -29.87 13.13
N SER A 475 -2.66 -29.23 14.23
CA SER A 475 -3.50 -29.88 15.25
C SER A 475 -4.83 -30.44 14.72
N GLU A 476 -5.47 -29.75 13.77
CA GLU A 476 -6.70 -30.22 13.12
C GLU A 476 -6.44 -31.45 12.24
N VAL A 477 -5.32 -31.45 11.50
CA VAL A 477 -4.89 -32.61 10.69
C VAL A 477 -4.63 -33.83 11.57
N TYR A 478 -3.89 -33.65 12.66
CA TYR A 478 -3.64 -34.71 13.63
C TYR A 478 -4.95 -35.22 14.23
N THR A 479 -5.88 -34.33 14.59
CA THR A 479 -7.20 -34.70 15.14
C THR A 479 -8.01 -35.58 14.19
N ILE A 480 -8.08 -35.25 12.88
CA ILE A 480 -8.87 -36.05 11.91
C ILE A 480 -8.21 -37.38 11.53
N ILE A 481 -6.93 -37.55 11.83
CA ILE A 481 -6.21 -38.82 11.64
C ILE A 481 -6.35 -39.69 12.91
N GLY A 482 -6.33 -39.06 14.08
CA GLY A 482 -6.47 -39.73 15.36
C GLY A 482 -5.30 -40.65 15.70
N GLY A 483 -5.53 -41.52 16.68
CA GLY A 483 -4.57 -42.57 17.06
C GLY A 483 -3.34 -42.02 17.78
N SER A 484 -2.21 -42.73 17.64
CA SER A 484 -0.97 -42.34 18.32
C SER A 484 -0.39 -41.02 17.80
N LEU A 485 -0.64 -40.70 16.52
CA LEU A 485 -0.26 -39.42 15.90
C LEU A 485 -0.92 -38.24 16.62
N ASP A 486 -2.25 -38.27 16.80
CA ASP A 486 -2.99 -37.22 17.53
C ASP A 486 -2.57 -37.11 19.00
N ALA A 487 -2.42 -38.26 19.67
CA ALA A 487 -1.98 -38.30 21.06
C ALA A 487 -0.62 -37.62 21.26
N LYS A 488 0.34 -37.85 20.37
CA LYS A 488 1.68 -37.23 20.42
C LYS A 488 1.66 -35.75 20.07
N ASN A 489 0.85 -35.33 19.10
CA ASN A 489 0.66 -33.92 18.79
C ASN A 489 0.11 -33.15 20.00
N LYS A 490 -0.96 -33.68 20.64
CA LYS A 490 -1.58 -33.11 21.85
C LYS A 490 -0.65 -33.09 23.06
N ALA A 491 0.24 -34.07 23.17
CA ALA A 491 1.30 -34.09 24.18
C ALA A 491 2.45 -33.10 23.90
N ALA A 492 2.30 -32.23 22.89
CA ALA A 492 3.31 -31.25 22.46
C ALA A 492 4.66 -31.90 22.12
N ASN A 493 4.67 -33.16 21.64
CA ASN A 493 5.90 -33.79 21.18
C ASN A 493 6.45 -33.00 19.97
N PRO A 494 7.69 -32.48 20.04
CA PRO A 494 8.23 -31.58 19.02
C PRO A 494 8.28 -32.21 17.63
N ASP A 495 8.44 -33.53 17.53
CA ASP A 495 8.54 -34.25 16.26
C ASP A 495 7.19 -34.45 15.55
N TYR A 496 6.08 -34.15 16.24
CA TYR A 496 4.71 -34.32 15.77
C TYR A 496 3.97 -32.98 15.73
N GLN A 497 4.70 -31.86 15.66
CA GLN A 497 4.12 -30.52 15.53
C GLN A 497 3.96 -30.09 14.07
N ASN A 498 4.71 -30.71 13.16
CA ASN A 498 4.56 -30.51 11.73
C ASN A 498 3.60 -31.54 11.12
N ALA A 499 2.71 -31.08 10.25
CA ALA A 499 1.75 -31.92 9.53
C ALA A 499 1.94 -31.90 8.00
N CYS A 500 3.01 -31.31 7.45
CA CYS A 500 3.21 -31.18 5.99
C CYS A 500 3.18 -32.55 5.28
N ALA A 501 4.07 -33.48 5.66
CA ALA A 501 4.12 -34.83 5.12
C ALA A 501 2.87 -35.66 5.47
N ILE A 502 2.26 -35.37 6.63
CA ILE A 502 1.02 -36.01 7.09
C ILE A 502 -0.17 -35.64 6.18
N ARG A 503 -0.29 -34.37 5.78
CA ARG A 503 -1.31 -33.91 4.82
C ARG A 503 -1.14 -34.59 3.47
N GLY A 504 0.09 -34.61 2.95
CA GLY A 504 0.41 -35.30 1.71
C GLY A 504 0.10 -36.81 1.79
N SER A 505 0.42 -37.44 2.91
CA SER A 505 0.16 -38.87 3.15
C SER A 505 -1.33 -39.18 3.20
N ARG A 506 -2.11 -38.33 3.87
CA ARG A 506 -3.57 -38.44 3.89
C ARG A 506 -4.15 -38.32 2.50
N ALA A 507 -3.71 -37.32 1.73
CA ALA A 507 -4.18 -37.10 0.38
C ALA A 507 -3.92 -38.32 -0.52
N LEU A 508 -2.73 -38.92 -0.44
CA LEU A 508 -2.40 -40.16 -1.16
C LEU A 508 -3.27 -41.34 -0.71
N ASN A 509 -3.34 -41.59 0.59
CA ASN A 509 -4.10 -42.70 1.18
C ASN A 509 -5.58 -42.70 0.77
N TYR A 510 -6.20 -41.51 0.72
CA TYR A 510 -7.62 -41.36 0.41
C TYR A 510 -7.87 -41.16 -1.09
N ALA A 511 -6.84 -40.89 -1.89
CA ALA A 511 -6.87 -40.93 -3.35
C ALA A 511 -6.53 -42.32 -3.92
N GLY A 512 -6.61 -43.39 -3.10
CA GLY A 512 -6.42 -44.77 -3.54
C GLY A 512 -4.98 -45.27 -3.57
N ILE A 513 -4.01 -44.48 -3.06
CA ILE A 513 -2.61 -44.91 -2.95
C ILE A 513 -2.34 -45.44 -1.55
N THR A 514 -2.16 -46.76 -1.41
CA THR A 514 -1.77 -47.36 -0.13
C THR A 514 -0.30 -47.05 0.19
N ILE A 515 -0.07 -46.38 1.32
CA ILE A 515 1.27 -46.18 1.88
C ILE A 515 1.62 -47.39 2.78
N PRO A 516 2.66 -48.17 2.44
CA PRO A 516 3.13 -49.27 3.29
C PRO A 516 3.88 -48.72 4.53
N VAL A 517 4.30 -49.61 5.42
CA VAL A 517 5.29 -49.23 6.44
C VAL A 517 6.60 -48.90 5.73
N VAL A 518 7.03 -47.65 5.84
CA VAL A 518 8.27 -47.17 5.22
C VAL A 518 9.39 -47.24 6.25
N VAL A 519 10.49 -47.89 5.88
CA VAL A 519 11.71 -47.99 6.69
C VAL A 519 12.89 -47.51 5.85
N TYR A 520 13.50 -46.42 6.27
CA TYR A 520 14.73 -45.89 5.67
C TYR A 520 15.79 -45.77 6.76
N ASP A 521 17.02 -46.13 6.43
CA ASP A 521 18.18 -46.09 7.35
C ASP A 521 17.94 -46.83 8.67
N ASN A 522 17.30 -47.99 8.56
CA ASN A 522 16.88 -48.83 9.69
C ASN A 522 15.93 -48.13 10.69
N LYS A 523 15.33 -47.01 10.30
CA LYS A 523 14.34 -46.28 11.08
C LYS A 523 12.99 -46.31 10.37
N LYS A 524 11.93 -46.58 11.14
CA LYS A 524 10.57 -46.48 10.64
C LYS A 524 10.23 -45.01 10.39
N LYS A 525 9.86 -44.65 9.16
CA LYS A 525 9.53 -43.27 8.73
C LYS A 525 8.02 -43.03 8.60
N THR A 526 7.22 -44.02 9.00
CA THR A 526 5.75 -43.93 9.03
C THR A 526 5.18 -44.27 10.39
N GLU A 527 4.02 -43.71 10.70
CA GLU A 527 3.19 -44.11 11.83
C GLU A 527 1.74 -44.31 11.42
N GLN A 528 1.04 -45.19 12.12
CA GLN A 528 -0.33 -45.55 11.80
C GLN A 528 -1.32 -44.57 12.46
N GLY A 529 -2.31 -44.09 11.71
CA GLY A 529 -3.43 -43.32 12.25
C GLY A 529 -4.51 -44.22 12.87
N ALA A 530 -5.56 -43.62 13.44
CA ALA A 530 -6.71 -44.38 13.96
C ALA A 530 -7.48 -45.12 12.85
N ASP A 531 -7.33 -44.69 11.61
CA ASP A 531 -7.93 -45.31 10.42
C ASP A 531 -7.14 -46.52 9.89
N GLY A 532 -6.09 -46.94 10.60
CA GLY A 532 -5.26 -48.08 10.23
C GLY A 532 -4.34 -47.83 9.04
N LYS A 533 -4.23 -46.59 8.52
CA LYS A 533 -3.33 -46.25 7.40
C LYS A 533 -1.99 -45.71 7.89
N ASN A 534 -0.94 -45.89 7.10
CA ASN A 534 0.39 -45.36 7.42
C ASN A 534 0.54 -43.92 6.90
N TYR A 535 1.16 -43.07 7.71
CA TYR A 535 1.44 -41.67 7.40
C TYR A 535 2.94 -41.42 7.50
N ILE A 536 3.52 -40.84 6.46
CA ILE A 536 4.94 -40.50 6.39
C ILE A 536 5.22 -39.26 7.24
N LEU A 537 6.28 -39.31 8.05
CA LEU A 537 6.50 -38.36 9.13
C LEU A 537 7.38 -37.14 8.76
N SER A 538 8.09 -37.18 7.63
CA SER A 538 9.01 -36.11 7.20
C SER A 538 8.92 -35.83 5.70
N ALA A 539 9.28 -34.61 5.30
CA ALA A 539 9.29 -34.20 3.89
C ALA A 539 10.34 -34.96 3.07
N THR A 540 11.52 -35.24 3.63
CA THR A 540 12.56 -36.06 2.99
C THR A 540 12.10 -37.49 2.75
N ALA A 541 11.49 -38.14 3.75
CA ALA A 541 10.92 -39.48 3.59
C ALA A 541 9.75 -39.48 2.58
N PHE A 542 8.93 -38.42 2.58
CA PHE A 542 7.84 -38.26 1.64
C PHE A 542 8.36 -38.14 0.20
N ARG A 543 9.35 -37.29 -0.04
CA ARG A 543 10.05 -37.16 -1.33
C ARG A 543 10.59 -38.51 -1.82
N ARG A 544 11.26 -39.25 -0.93
CA ARG A 544 11.86 -40.55 -1.27
C ARG A 544 10.77 -41.55 -1.66
N PHE A 545 9.69 -41.62 -0.87
CA PHE A 545 8.52 -42.43 -1.21
C PHE A 545 7.93 -42.03 -2.57
N MET A 546 7.75 -40.73 -2.83
CA MET A 546 7.24 -40.26 -4.12
C MET A 546 8.12 -40.71 -5.29
N THR A 547 9.44 -40.63 -5.14
CA THR A 547 10.40 -41.02 -6.18
C THR A 547 10.42 -42.54 -6.40
N GLU A 548 10.42 -43.34 -5.33
CA GLU A 548 10.37 -44.80 -5.39
C GLU A 548 9.05 -45.30 -5.99
N LYS A 549 7.93 -44.65 -5.65
CA LYS A 549 6.58 -45.09 -6.02
C LYS A 549 6.12 -44.62 -7.39
N PHE A 550 6.43 -43.38 -7.77
CA PHE A 550 5.92 -42.71 -8.97
C PHE A 550 7.01 -42.32 -9.98
N GLY A 551 8.29 -42.51 -9.62
CA GLY A 551 9.41 -42.06 -10.43
C GLY A 551 9.76 -40.59 -10.24
N ASN A 552 10.57 -40.06 -11.16
CA ASN A 552 11.07 -38.69 -11.08
C ASN A 552 9.92 -37.67 -11.09
N ALA A 553 10.11 -36.56 -10.36
CA ALA A 553 9.20 -35.43 -10.40
C ALA A 553 9.08 -34.87 -11.83
N THR A 554 7.86 -34.44 -12.21
CA THR A 554 7.58 -33.79 -13.50
C THR A 554 8.39 -32.50 -13.67
N TYR A 555 8.48 -31.71 -12.59
CA TYR A 555 9.26 -30.48 -12.56
C TYR A 555 10.23 -30.49 -11.39
N LYS A 556 11.42 -29.94 -11.62
CA LYS A 556 12.48 -29.85 -10.62
C LYS A 556 13.27 -28.57 -10.76
N LEU A 557 13.56 -27.92 -9.62
CA LEU A 557 14.44 -26.76 -9.51
C LEU A 557 15.45 -27.00 -8.38
N THR A 558 16.74 -26.98 -8.69
CA THR A 558 17.81 -27.19 -7.70
C THR A 558 18.36 -25.89 -7.14
N SER A 559 19.03 -25.97 -6.00
CA SER A 559 19.79 -24.88 -5.38
C SER A 559 20.76 -24.20 -6.35
N GLN A 560 21.45 -24.98 -7.17
CA GLN A 560 22.38 -24.50 -8.21
C GLN A 560 21.66 -23.67 -9.27
N GLN A 561 20.44 -24.07 -9.67
CA GLN A 561 19.65 -23.34 -10.66
C GLN A 561 19.09 -22.04 -10.06
N ILE A 562 18.66 -22.05 -8.80
CA ILE A 562 18.19 -20.85 -8.08
C ILE A 562 19.35 -19.85 -7.95
N GLY A 563 20.49 -20.29 -7.41
CA GLY A 563 21.59 -19.40 -7.06
C GLY A 563 21.12 -18.29 -6.11
N ASN A 564 21.52 -17.05 -6.38
CA ASN A 564 21.10 -15.88 -5.60
C ASN A 564 19.83 -15.22 -6.13
N ASP A 565 19.21 -15.78 -7.17
CA ASP A 565 18.06 -15.20 -7.84
C ASP A 565 16.76 -15.92 -7.46
N LYS A 566 16.07 -15.37 -6.46
CA LYS A 566 14.80 -15.90 -5.95
C LYS A 566 13.64 -15.72 -6.95
N SER A 567 13.76 -14.87 -7.97
CA SER A 567 12.71 -14.72 -9.01
C SER A 567 12.51 -16.02 -9.80
N LYS A 568 13.57 -16.83 -9.93
CA LYS A 568 13.50 -18.16 -10.55
C LYS A 568 12.57 -19.11 -9.84
N ILE A 569 12.41 -18.97 -8.52
CA ILE A 569 11.42 -19.74 -7.76
C ILE A 569 10.03 -19.30 -8.18
N VAL A 570 9.76 -17.99 -8.22
CA VAL A 570 8.45 -17.45 -8.64
C VAL A 570 8.09 -17.96 -10.03
N ASP A 571 9.00 -17.82 -10.99
CA ASP A 571 8.78 -18.25 -12.37
C ASP A 571 8.66 -19.77 -12.50
N PHE A 572 9.41 -20.53 -11.70
CA PHE A 572 9.28 -21.98 -11.67
C PHE A 572 7.89 -22.40 -11.21
N LEU A 573 7.29 -21.76 -10.19
CA LEU A 573 5.98 -22.16 -9.66
C LEU A 573 4.82 -21.83 -10.60
N LYS A 574 4.93 -20.77 -11.42
CA LYS A 574 3.84 -20.29 -12.29
C LYS A 574 3.18 -21.42 -13.11
N GLY A 575 1.85 -21.46 -13.05
CA GLY A 575 1.02 -22.40 -13.81
C GLY A 575 0.98 -23.84 -13.28
N LYS A 576 1.83 -24.21 -12.32
CA LYS A 576 1.98 -25.62 -11.93
C LYS A 576 0.91 -26.07 -10.95
N THR A 577 0.40 -27.28 -11.15
CA THR A 577 -0.56 -27.93 -10.26
C THR A 577 -0.12 -29.35 -9.95
N GLY A 578 -0.05 -29.73 -8.67
CA GLY A 578 0.38 -31.07 -8.31
C GLY A 578 0.89 -31.20 -6.88
N ILE A 579 1.62 -32.28 -6.61
CA ILE A 579 2.22 -32.56 -5.30
C ILE A 579 3.56 -31.82 -5.25
N PHE A 580 3.67 -30.87 -4.33
CA PHE A 580 4.81 -29.98 -4.17
C PHE A 580 5.67 -30.41 -2.99
N VAL A 581 6.99 -30.53 -3.21
CA VAL A 581 7.94 -30.89 -2.17
C VAL A 581 9.18 -30.00 -2.23
N VAL A 582 9.59 -29.46 -1.09
CA VAL A 582 10.86 -28.76 -0.88
C VAL A 582 11.70 -29.59 0.05
N THR A 583 12.99 -29.74 -0.24
CA THR A 583 13.97 -30.27 0.73
C THR A 583 14.98 -29.21 1.09
N ASN A 584 15.30 -29.13 2.39
CA ASN A 584 16.27 -28.16 2.89
C ASN A 584 17.69 -28.64 2.62
N MET A 585 18.60 -27.69 2.34
CA MET A 585 20.03 -27.99 2.19
C MET A 585 20.68 -28.31 3.54
N ASN A 586 20.30 -27.57 4.58
CA ASN A 586 20.76 -27.79 5.96
C ASN A 586 19.56 -27.98 6.90
N PRO A 587 18.94 -29.17 6.94
CA PRO A 587 17.77 -29.46 7.78
C PRO A 587 17.96 -29.15 9.27
N GLY A 588 19.15 -29.43 9.82
CA GLY A 588 19.48 -29.12 11.23
C GLY A 588 19.40 -27.61 11.54
N THR A 589 19.81 -26.76 10.61
CA THR A 589 19.70 -25.29 10.73
C THR A 589 18.26 -24.82 10.53
N ALA A 590 17.52 -25.45 9.60
CA ALA A 590 16.11 -25.13 9.38
C ALA A 590 15.22 -25.57 10.55
N GLY A 591 15.62 -26.62 11.27
CA GLY A 591 14.84 -27.25 12.33
C GLY A 591 13.80 -28.26 11.82
N TYR A 592 13.79 -28.57 10.52
CA TYR A 592 12.90 -29.52 9.84
C TYR A 592 13.51 -30.00 8.51
N SER A 593 13.05 -31.15 8.00
CA SER A 593 13.61 -31.79 6.80
C SER A 593 13.29 -31.07 5.49
N GLY A 594 12.12 -30.43 5.40
CA GLY A 594 11.63 -29.76 4.20
C GLY A 594 10.14 -29.44 4.31
N HIS A 595 9.46 -29.31 3.17
CA HIS A 595 8.04 -29.00 3.10
C HIS A 595 7.33 -29.91 2.09
N VAL A 596 6.07 -30.24 2.39
CA VAL A 596 5.16 -30.96 1.48
C VAL A 596 3.84 -30.21 1.44
N ASP A 597 3.36 -29.90 0.24
CA ASP A 597 2.09 -29.23 0.05
C ASP A 597 1.39 -29.65 -1.25
N TYR A 598 0.18 -29.16 -1.44
CA TYR A 598 -0.52 -29.18 -2.71
C TYR A 598 -0.41 -27.80 -3.38
N ILE A 599 0.12 -27.76 -4.60
CA ILE A 599 0.21 -26.53 -5.40
C ILE A 599 -0.91 -26.49 -6.43
N ILE A 600 -1.58 -25.35 -6.56
CA ILE A 600 -2.64 -25.09 -7.54
C ILE A 600 -2.28 -23.82 -8.31
N ASN A 601 -2.04 -23.96 -9.61
CA ASN A 601 -1.71 -22.85 -10.50
C ASN A 601 -0.58 -21.94 -9.95
N GLY A 602 0.46 -22.54 -9.37
CA GLY A 602 1.58 -21.84 -8.75
C GLY A 602 1.38 -21.39 -7.31
N SER A 603 0.19 -21.57 -6.72
CA SER A 603 -0.12 -21.21 -5.33
C SER A 603 -0.15 -22.45 -4.43
N CYS A 604 0.72 -22.52 -3.43
CA CYS A 604 0.71 -23.60 -2.44
C CYS A 604 -0.42 -23.39 -1.42
N ILE A 605 -1.12 -24.46 -1.01
CA ILE A 605 -2.29 -24.33 -0.13
C ILE A 605 -1.93 -23.77 1.27
N ASN A 606 -0.77 -24.12 1.81
CA ASN A 606 -0.26 -23.71 3.13
C ASN A 606 0.96 -22.77 3.05
N GLY A 607 1.31 -22.31 1.84
CA GLY A 607 2.53 -21.54 1.57
C GLY A 607 3.66 -22.43 1.06
N SER A 608 4.60 -21.84 0.31
CA SER A 608 5.59 -22.63 -0.45
C SER A 608 6.90 -22.89 0.31
N ASN A 609 7.09 -22.23 1.46
CA ASN A 609 8.29 -22.33 2.30
C ASN A 609 9.60 -22.21 1.50
N THR A 610 9.68 -21.19 0.64
CA THR A 610 10.76 -21.01 -0.34
C THR A 610 11.95 -20.19 0.17
N ASN A 611 12.00 -19.92 1.47
CA ASN A 611 13.13 -19.28 2.12
C ASN A 611 13.42 -19.85 3.52
N PRO A 612 13.68 -21.16 3.65
CA PRO A 612 13.99 -21.78 4.93
C PRO A 612 15.38 -21.32 5.43
N LYS A 613 15.56 -21.18 6.75
CA LYS A 613 16.86 -20.80 7.39
C LYS A 613 18.04 -21.72 7.00
N GLY A 614 17.75 -22.96 6.58
CA GLY A 614 18.75 -23.93 6.12
C GLY A 614 19.04 -23.89 4.62
N GLY A 615 18.42 -22.98 3.87
CA GLY A 615 18.46 -22.93 2.40
C GLY A 615 17.67 -24.06 1.73
N ILE A 616 17.36 -23.90 0.44
CA ILE A 616 16.70 -24.92 -0.38
C ILE A 616 17.77 -25.78 -1.04
N ASP A 617 17.66 -27.11 -0.97
CA ASP A 617 18.41 -28.04 -1.83
C ASP A 617 17.71 -28.20 -3.18
N LYS A 618 16.42 -28.53 -3.17
CA LYS A 618 15.58 -28.55 -4.38
C LYS A 618 14.10 -28.37 -4.09
N ILE A 619 13.38 -28.02 -5.15
CA ILE A 619 11.92 -27.99 -5.24
C ILE A 619 11.54 -29.00 -6.32
N GLU A 620 10.62 -29.91 -6.00
CA GLU A 620 10.14 -30.96 -6.89
C GLU A 620 8.60 -30.95 -6.93
N ILE A 621 8.03 -31.09 -8.13
CA ILE A 621 6.58 -31.14 -8.34
C ILE A 621 6.23 -32.36 -9.19
N TRP A 622 5.37 -33.22 -8.65
CA TRP A 622 4.70 -34.28 -9.40
C TRP A 622 3.36 -33.73 -9.89
N GLU A 623 3.30 -33.46 -11.19
CA GLU A 623 2.09 -32.90 -11.82
C GLU A 623 0.95 -33.92 -11.78
N LEU A 624 -0.23 -33.45 -11.36
CA LEU A 624 -1.43 -34.28 -11.30
C LEU A 624 -2.33 -33.94 -12.48
N ASN A 625 -2.77 -34.98 -13.18
CA ASN A 625 -3.68 -34.89 -14.33
C ASN A 625 -5.14 -34.85 -13.92
#